data_AF-A0A183GQV6-F1
#
_entry.id   AF-A0A183GQV6-F1
#
_cell.length_a   1.000
_cell.length_b   1.000
_cell.length_c   1.000
_cell.angle_alpha   90.00
_cell.angle_beta   90.00
_cell.angle_gamma   90.00
#
_symmetry.space_group_name_H-M   'P 1'
#
loop_
_entity.id
_entity.type
_entity.pdbx_description
1 polymer ?
#
loop_
_entity_poly.entity_id
_entity_poly.type
_entity_poly.pdbx_seq_one_letter_code
_entity_poly.pdbx_strand_id
1 'polypeptide(L)'
;MNELPFQQIPDVSPTGRYTTAVPFMLILAVSALKEIFEDIKRRRADHKVNSFPTLILEDNIWQHKSWREIRVGDLVRVDNDHLFPADLLLLSSSEPQGMCYIETSNLDGETNLKIKQSLPDTAPLTTLEKLVPFQADIECELPSRHVNEFSGNVILGQPVPFGIDQLLLRGARLKNTSWVVGAVIYTGHDSKLMMNSKTAPLKSGTVDQKTNTRIVFLFFVLVALAFISAAGAEFWRKENLPNAWYISFLQHDGRASFPWHVLTFFILYNNLIPISLQVTLEIVRFFQASYINVDLEMYDSNSDSCAVARTSNLNEELGLVKFVMSDKTGTLTRNVMKFKRVSVGGKIFGDNETDDFTDEELIEEYRSAPKSQNGMDIKELLTMMAVCHTVVPEEKDGKLSYQCSSPDEGALVRGAASQGFVFHTRQPQKVVLSVDTVIMERLAKGSEDAIEICHEHLEEFASYGYRTLCFATRDIGEDEYKEWSKAYRAAGILITGRQQALAYEAEKIEVNLRLVGATAIEDKLQEFVPETIQALMAADMRVWMLTGDKRETAINIGVFFKAYCSLAGALASIFSPLLKFEMCIGAFSVHIFVILFVRESASYLSTGCT
;
A
#
# COMPACT_ATOMS: atom_id res chain seq x y z
N MET A 1 40.42 12.93 1.68
CA MET A 1 39.82 14.24 1.35
C MET A 1 40.68 15.45 1.76
N ASN A 2 41.96 15.31 2.14
CA ASN A 2 42.75 16.42 2.71
C ASN A 2 44.10 16.74 2.02
N GLU A 3 44.33 16.35 0.76
CA GLU A 3 45.69 16.45 0.16
C GLU A 3 45.90 17.61 -0.83
N LEU A 4 44.81 18.21 -1.34
CA LEU A 4 44.88 19.37 -2.25
C LEU A 4 45.55 20.61 -1.63
N PRO A 5 45.33 20.97 -0.36
CA PRO A 5 45.99 22.13 0.24
C PRO A 5 47.51 21.95 0.34
N PHE A 6 47.99 20.72 0.58
CA PHE A 6 49.41 20.44 0.76
C PHE A 6 50.21 20.51 -0.54
N GLN A 7 49.61 20.20 -1.68
CA GLN A 7 50.23 20.35 -3.00
C GLN A 7 50.23 21.80 -3.51
N GLN A 8 49.46 22.70 -2.87
CA GLN A 8 49.51 24.14 -3.17
C GLN A 8 50.65 24.86 -2.43
N ILE A 9 51.29 24.20 -1.45
CA ILE A 9 52.45 24.75 -0.75
C ILE A 9 53.66 24.75 -1.72
N PRO A 10 54.23 25.93 -2.05
CA PRO A 10 55.42 26.01 -2.91
C PRO A 10 56.58 25.23 -2.32
N ASP A 11 57.38 24.59 -3.19
CA ASP A 11 58.64 23.89 -2.88
C ASP A 11 58.55 22.54 -2.15
N VAL A 12 57.35 21.97 -1.99
CA VAL A 12 57.13 20.69 -1.28
C VAL A 12 56.67 19.57 -2.20
N SER A 13 55.89 19.91 -3.23
CA SER A 13 55.30 18.95 -4.15
C SER A 13 56.30 18.57 -5.27
N PRO A 14 56.69 17.29 -5.39
CA PRO A 14 57.52 16.82 -6.50
C PRO A 14 56.74 16.75 -7.82
N THR A 15 55.40 16.82 -7.76
CA THR A 15 54.46 16.81 -8.88
C THR A 15 53.88 18.22 -9.10
N GLY A 16 53.49 18.54 -10.34
CA GLY A 16 52.93 19.84 -10.67
C GLY A 16 51.57 20.10 -10.01
N ARG A 17 51.28 21.34 -9.62
CA ARG A 17 50.05 21.75 -8.92
C ARG A 17 48.74 21.33 -9.61
N TYR A 18 48.77 21.19 -10.93
CA TYR A 18 47.59 20.87 -11.74
C TYR A 18 47.33 19.38 -11.93
N THR A 19 48.32 18.50 -11.68
CA THR A 19 48.21 17.07 -12.05
C THR A 19 47.18 16.31 -11.20
N THR A 20 46.87 16.81 -10.02
CA THR A 20 45.92 16.22 -9.05
C THR A 20 44.63 17.02 -8.92
N ALA A 21 44.71 18.34 -9.04
CA ALA A 21 43.55 19.23 -8.96
C ALA A 21 42.58 19.02 -10.14
N VAL A 22 43.09 18.82 -11.36
CA VAL A 22 42.26 18.67 -12.56
C VAL A 22 41.41 17.39 -12.52
N PRO A 23 41.97 16.18 -12.27
CA PRO A 23 41.15 14.97 -12.13
C PRO A 23 40.13 15.06 -11.01
N PHE A 24 40.48 15.66 -9.88
CA PHE A 24 39.58 15.81 -8.73
C PHE A 24 38.40 16.74 -9.03
N MET A 25 38.65 17.89 -9.67
CA MET A 25 37.59 18.80 -10.09
C MET A 25 36.64 18.15 -11.11
N LEU A 26 37.18 17.36 -12.04
CA LEU A 26 36.37 16.61 -13.00
C LEU A 26 35.47 15.58 -12.29
N ILE A 27 36.02 14.85 -11.31
CA ILE A 27 35.30 13.90 -10.47
C ILE A 27 34.13 14.58 -9.75
N LEU A 28 34.38 15.67 -9.03
CA LEU A 28 33.33 16.41 -8.32
C LEU A 28 32.28 16.97 -9.27
N ALA A 29 32.69 17.47 -10.43
CA ALA A 29 31.79 17.99 -11.43
C ALA A 29 30.84 16.91 -11.97
N VAL A 30 31.34 15.71 -12.24
CA VAL A 30 30.51 14.59 -12.73
C VAL A 30 29.48 14.16 -11.68
N SER A 31 29.89 13.98 -10.42
CA SER A 31 28.95 13.61 -9.34
C SER A 31 27.91 14.71 -9.10
N ALA A 32 28.31 15.98 -9.09
CA ALA A 32 27.39 17.11 -8.94
C ALA A 32 26.40 17.22 -10.12
N LEU A 33 26.87 17.03 -11.36
CA LEU A 33 26.00 17.07 -12.54
C LEU A 33 24.92 15.98 -12.50
N LYS A 34 25.27 14.77 -12.03
CA LYS A 34 24.31 13.68 -11.83
C LYS A 34 23.24 14.06 -10.80
N GLU A 35 23.64 14.54 -9.62
CA GLU A 35 22.71 14.93 -8.56
C GLU A 35 21.78 16.08 -9.00
N ILE A 36 22.34 17.07 -9.69
CA ILE A 36 21.57 18.18 -10.27
C ILE A 36 20.55 17.66 -11.28
N PHE A 37 20.93 16.73 -12.16
CA PHE A 37 20.01 16.14 -13.13
C PHE A 37 18.84 15.41 -12.44
N GLU A 38 19.13 14.62 -11.40
CA GLU A 38 18.10 13.95 -10.61
C GLU A 38 17.19 14.92 -9.85
N ASP A 39 17.73 16.01 -9.28
CA ASP A 39 16.95 17.01 -8.55
C ASP A 39 16.08 17.86 -9.51
N ILE A 40 16.59 18.22 -10.69
CA ILE A 40 15.80 18.90 -11.74
C ILE A 40 14.61 18.04 -12.15
N LYS A 41 14.80 16.73 -12.33
CA LYS A 41 13.70 15.81 -12.67
C LYS A 41 12.61 15.82 -11.59
N ARG A 42 12.99 15.83 -10.31
CA ARG A 42 12.04 15.93 -9.18
C ARG A 42 11.30 17.26 -9.15
N ARG A 43 12.03 18.39 -9.24
CA ARG A 43 11.41 19.73 -9.26
C ARG A 43 10.45 19.93 -10.42
N ARG A 44 10.76 19.38 -11.59
CA ARG A 44 9.83 19.40 -12.75
C ARG A 44 8.55 18.64 -12.47
N ALA A 45 8.63 17.48 -11.80
CA ALA A 45 7.45 16.73 -11.40
C ALA A 45 6.60 17.50 -10.38
N ASP A 46 7.23 18.09 -9.35
CA ASP A 46 6.53 18.88 -8.33
C ASP A 46 5.87 20.14 -8.93
N HIS A 47 6.57 20.85 -9.80
CA HIS A 47 6.02 22.03 -10.48
C HIS A 47 4.83 21.65 -11.37
N LYS A 48 4.89 20.52 -12.06
CA LYS A 48 3.77 20.04 -12.89
C LYS A 48 2.52 19.82 -12.04
N VAL A 49 2.63 19.13 -10.91
CA VAL A 49 1.50 18.87 -10.01
C VAL A 49 0.94 20.16 -9.43
N ASN A 50 1.80 21.07 -8.96
CA ASN A 50 1.36 22.34 -8.39
C ASN A 50 0.70 23.27 -9.43
N SER A 51 1.03 23.11 -10.71
CA SER A 51 0.44 23.90 -11.80
C SER A 51 -0.91 23.38 -12.32
N PHE A 52 -1.44 22.28 -11.77
CA PHE A 52 -2.74 21.77 -12.21
C PHE A 52 -3.86 22.78 -11.94
N PRO A 53 -4.78 22.99 -12.90
CA PRO A 53 -5.92 23.88 -12.72
C PRO A 53 -7.03 23.18 -11.92
N THR A 54 -7.77 23.97 -11.13
CA THR A 54 -9.02 23.55 -10.47
C THR A 54 -10.01 24.71 -10.47
N LEU A 55 -11.31 24.42 -10.31
CA LEU A 55 -12.36 25.44 -10.23
C LEU A 55 -12.60 25.81 -8.77
N ILE A 56 -12.44 27.08 -8.43
CA ILE A 56 -12.73 27.63 -7.09
C ILE A 56 -13.89 28.61 -7.19
N LEU A 57 -14.78 28.61 -6.20
CA LEU A 57 -15.85 29.58 -6.09
C LEU A 57 -15.30 30.88 -5.46
N GLU A 58 -15.18 31.94 -6.25
CA GLU A 58 -14.72 33.25 -5.80
C GLU A 58 -15.57 34.34 -6.46
N ASP A 59 -15.97 35.36 -5.71
CA ASP A 59 -16.85 36.44 -6.19
C ASP A 59 -18.17 35.93 -6.82
N ASN A 60 -18.73 34.85 -6.26
CA ASN A 60 -19.95 34.16 -6.75
C ASN A 60 -19.82 33.56 -8.16
N ILE A 61 -18.61 33.38 -8.68
CA ILE A 61 -18.34 32.81 -10.00
C ILE A 61 -17.28 31.70 -9.87
N TRP A 62 -17.38 30.66 -10.69
CA TRP A 62 -16.35 29.63 -10.80
C TRP A 62 -15.14 30.16 -11.57
N GLN A 63 -13.99 30.21 -10.92
CA GLN A 63 -12.73 30.68 -11.51
C GLN A 63 -11.70 29.56 -11.53
N HIS A 64 -10.94 29.45 -12.63
CA HIS A 64 -9.84 28.51 -12.70
C HIS A 64 -8.62 29.06 -11.96
N LYS A 65 -8.14 28.32 -10.97
CA LYS A 65 -6.91 28.61 -10.22
C LYS A 65 -5.97 27.42 -10.19
N SER A 66 -4.69 27.71 -9.98
CA SER A 66 -3.64 26.69 -9.81
C SER A 66 -3.76 26.04 -8.42
N TRP A 67 -3.41 24.76 -8.31
CA TRP A 67 -3.38 24.04 -7.03
C TRP A 67 -2.54 24.74 -5.95
N ARG A 68 -1.52 25.52 -6.34
CA ARG A 68 -0.70 26.31 -5.42
C ARG A 68 -1.48 27.41 -4.69
N GLU A 69 -2.60 27.85 -5.24
CA GLU A 69 -3.36 29.00 -4.74
C GLU A 69 -4.52 28.61 -3.81
N ILE A 70 -4.80 27.32 -3.66
CA ILE A 70 -5.91 26.78 -2.86
C ILE A 70 -5.64 26.99 -1.38
N ARG A 71 -6.66 27.46 -0.65
CA ARG A 71 -6.63 27.70 0.79
C ARG A 71 -7.71 26.90 1.50
N VAL A 72 -7.50 26.69 2.80
CA VAL A 72 -8.50 26.06 3.68
C VAL A 72 -9.77 26.91 3.70
N GLY A 73 -10.92 26.27 3.54
CA GLY A 73 -12.23 26.93 3.44
C GLY A 73 -12.69 27.28 2.03
N ASP A 74 -11.82 27.18 1.02
CA ASP A 74 -12.24 27.40 -0.37
C ASP A 74 -13.24 26.32 -0.82
N LEU A 75 -14.24 26.72 -1.60
CA LEU A 75 -15.16 25.79 -2.25
C LEU A 75 -14.62 25.43 -3.63
N VAL A 76 -14.35 24.15 -3.83
CA VAL A 76 -13.73 23.61 -5.05
C VAL A 76 -14.72 22.74 -5.79
N ARG A 77 -14.81 22.93 -7.10
CA ARG A 77 -15.51 22.03 -8.01
C ARG A 77 -14.51 21.17 -8.76
N VAL A 78 -14.75 19.86 -8.74
CA VAL A 78 -13.94 18.88 -9.46
C VAL A 78 -14.85 18.15 -10.45
N ASP A 79 -14.48 18.17 -11.72
CA ASP A 79 -15.21 17.47 -12.79
C ASP A 79 -14.69 16.03 -12.96
N ASN A 80 -15.45 15.21 -13.69
CA ASN A 80 -15.11 13.80 -13.92
C ASN A 80 -13.67 13.61 -14.43
N ASP A 81 -13.04 12.51 -14.05
CA ASP A 81 -11.67 12.13 -14.40
C ASP A 81 -10.54 13.05 -13.87
N HIS A 82 -10.85 14.08 -13.07
CA HIS A 82 -9.85 14.96 -12.47
C HIS A 82 -9.42 14.50 -11.07
N LEU A 83 -8.22 14.93 -10.67
CA LEU A 83 -7.65 14.65 -9.35
C LEU A 83 -8.11 15.67 -8.31
N PHE A 84 -8.29 15.24 -7.07
CA PHE A 84 -8.55 16.16 -5.97
C PHE A 84 -7.28 16.91 -5.57
N PRO A 85 -7.34 18.25 -5.47
CA PRO A 85 -6.17 19.08 -5.18
C PRO A 85 -5.72 19.03 -3.71
N ALA A 86 -6.67 18.79 -2.82
CA ALA A 86 -6.56 18.91 -1.37
C ALA A 86 -7.52 17.89 -0.73
N ASP A 87 -7.49 17.75 0.59
CA ASP A 87 -8.50 16.93 1.27
C ASP A 87 -9.77 17.76 1.40
N LEU A 88 -10.86 17.30 0.77
CA LEU A 88 -12.12 18.03 0.65
C LEU A 88 -13.25 17.32 1.41
N LEU A 89 -14.14 18.10 2.04
CA LEU A 89 -15.44 17.64 2.48
C LEU A 89 -16.41 17.65 1.30
N LEU A 90 -17.01 16.50 0.96
CA LEU A 90 -18.03 16.41 -0.08
C LEU A 90 -19.33 17.09 0.37
N LEU A 91 -19.69 18.20 -0.29
CA LEU A 91 -20.92 18.93 -0.01
C LEU A 91 -22.07 18.48 -0.91
N SER A 92 -21.82 18.41 -2.22
CA SER A 92 -22.81 17.98 -3.20
C SER A 92 -22.14 17.31 -4.39
N SER A 93 -22.94 16.50 -5.10
CA SER A 93 -22.52 15.74 -6.29
C SER A 93 -23.57 15.89 -7.39
N SER A 94 -23.17 15.62 -8.63
CA SER A 94 -24.10 15.52 -9.76
C SER A 94 -25.06 14.34 -9.65
N GLU A 95 -24.66 13.26 -8.97
CA GLU A 95 -25.47 12.05 -8.85
C GLU A 95 -26.59 12.21 -7.81
N PRO A 96 -27.68 11.42 -7.94
CA PRO A 96 -28.75 11.39 -6.96
C PRO A 96 -28.21 11.17 -5.54
N GLN A 97 -28.82 11.86 -4.57
CA GLN A 97 -28.52 11.72 -3.14
C GLN A 97 -27.07 12.06 -2.75
N GLY A 98 -26.34 12.80 -3.60
CA GLY A 98 -25.02 13.33 -3.27
C GLY A 98 -23.91 12.27 -3.26
N MET A 99 -24.10 11.16 -3.96
CA MET A 99 -23.09 10.10 -4.09
C MET A 99 -22.01 10.48 -5.11
N CYS A 100 -20.78 10.04 -4.91
CA CYS A 100 -19.75 10.11 -5.94
C CYS A 100 -18.80 8.92 -5.84
N TYR A 101 -18.14 8.58 -6.94
CA TYR A 101 -17.16 7.50 -6.97
C TYR A 101 -15.76 8.05 -7.11
N ILE A 102 -14.84 7.56 -6.28
CA ILE A 102 -13.45 7.97 -6.30
C ILE A 102 -12.54 6.76 -6.52
N GLU A 103 -11.48 6.97 -7.27
CA GLU A 103 -10.40 6.01 -7.47
C GLU A 103 -9.19 6.44 -6.64
N THR A 104 -8.69 5.56 -5.77
CA THR A 104 -7.57 5.85 -4.85
C THR A 104 -6.24 5.21 -5.30
N SER A 105 -6.09 4.93 -6.60
CA SER A 105 -4.90 4.28 -7.16
C SER A 105 -3.60 5.03 -6.89
N ASN A 106 -3.66 6.36 -6.76
CA ASN A 106 -2.50 7.19 -6.41
C ASN A 106 -2.13 7.21 -4.92
N LEU A 107 -3.04 6.78 -4.03
CA LEU A 107 -2.83 6.76 -2.58
C LEU A 107 -2.38 5.37 -2.11
N ASP A 108 -3.22 4.38 -2.41
CA ASP A 108 -3.10 3.01 -1.87
C ASP A 108 -2.76 1.98 -2.96
N GLY A 109 -2.67 2.39 -4.23
CA GLY A 109 -2.46 1.48 -5.36
C GLY A 109 -3.71 0.70 -5.78
N GLU A 110 -4.82 0.84 -5.05
CA GLU A 110 -6.10 0.20 -5.35
C GLU A 110 -6.81 0.90 -6.52
N THR A 111 -7.15 0.16 -7.57
CA THR A 111 -7.89 0.65 -8.74
C THR A 111 -9.42 0.57 -8.59
N ASN A 112 -9.89 -0.01 -7.50
CA ASN A 112 -11.31 -0.14 -7.22
C ASN A 112 -11.93 1.22 -6.89
N LEU A 113 -13.14 1.45 -7.41
CA LEU A 113 -13.92 2.63 -7.03
C LEU A 113 -14.42 2.51 -5.60
N LYS A 114 -14.24 3.59 -4.84
CA LYS A 114 -14.79 3.79 -3.50
C LYS A 114 -15.96 4.75 -3.60
N ILE A 115 -17.09 4.40 -2.99
CA ILE A 115 -18.26 5.28 -2.90
C ILE A 115 -18.02 6.29 -1.80
N LYS A 116 -18.35 7.55 -2.07
CA LYS A 116 -18.44 8.63 -1.08
C LYS A 116 -19.81 9.25 -1.17
N GLN A 117 -20.33 9.74 -0.04
CA GLN A 117 -21.67 10.29 0.04
C GLN A 117 -21.66 11.59 0.81
N SER A 118 -22.26 12.64 0.24
CA SER A 118 -22.42 13.92 0.92
C SER A 118 -23.37 13.82 2.11
N LEU A 119 -23.35 14.83 2.98
CA LEU A 119 -24.38 14.91 4.02
C LEU A 119 -25.77 15.10 3.38
N PRO A 120 -26.84 14.49 3.94
CA PRO A 120 -28.20 14.66 3.42
C PRO A 120 -28.65 16.12 3.39
N ASP A 121 -28.18 16.91 4.36
CA ASP A 121 -28.51 18.33 4.49
C ASP A 121 -27.81 19.21 3.43
N THR A 122 -26.63 18.80 2.96
CA THR A 122 -25.84 19.53 1.95
C THR A 122 -26.03 19.01 0.53
N ALA A 123 -26.51 17.76 0.37
CA ALA A 123 -26.82 17.15 -0.92
C ALA A 123 -27.64 18.03 -1.90
N PRO A 124 -28.66 18.82 -1.47
CA PRO A 124 -29.45 19.66 -2.37
C PRO A 124 -28.72 20.92 -2.88
N LEU A 125 -27.48 21.19 -2.43
CA LEU A 125 -26.66 22.34 -2.81
C LEU A 125 -26.00 22.15 -4.20
N THR A 126 -26.82 21.92 -5.23
CA THR A 126 -26.34 21.65 -6.59
C THR A 126 -26.19 22.91 -7.45
N THR A 127 -26.84 24.01 -7.06
CA THR A 127 -26.90 25.26 -7.84
C THR A 127 -26.12 26.36 -7.14
N LEU A 128 -25.50 27.23 -7.94
CA LEU A 128 -24.77 28.42 -7.45
C LEU A 128 -25.64 29.28 -6.53
N GLU A 129 -26.93 29.45 -6.85
CA GLU A 129 -27.88 30.23 -6.05
C GLU A 129 -28.06 29.71 -4.62
N LYS A 130 -27.88 28.39 -4.41
CA LYS A 130 -27.95 27.76 -3.08
C LYS A 130 -26.59 27.71 -2.39
N LEU A 131 -25.51 27.62 -3.15
CA LEU A 131 -24.14 27.56 -2.61
C LEU A 131 -23.65 28.92 -2.08
N VAL A 132 -23.98 30.01 -2.78
CA VAL A 132 -23.57 31.37 -2.38
C VAL A 132 -24.06 31.79 -0.98
N PRO A 133 -25.34 31.57 -0.60
CA PRO A 133 -25.83 31.91 0.74
C PRO A 133 -25.48 30.86 1.81
N PHE A 134 -24.87 29.73 1.43
CA PHE A 134 -24.58 28.65 2.37
C PHE A 134 -23.41 29.03 3.27
N GLN A 135 -23.65 29.03 4.58
CA GLN A 135 -22.64 29.25 5.61
C GLN A 135 -22.71 28.12 6.62
N ALA A 136 -21.55 27.52 6.92
CA ALA A 136 -21.41 26.43 7.86
C ALA A 136 -20.04 26.50 8.52
N ASP A 137 -19.98 26.17 9.82
CA ASP A 137 -18.71 25.99 10.52
C ASP A 137 -18.37 24.51 10.55
N ILE A 138 -17.12 24.17 10.24
CA ILE A 138 -16.63 22.79 10.20
C ILE A 138 -15.62 22.62 11.33
N GLU A 139 -15.92 21.73 12.27
CA GLU A 139 -15.00 21.30 13.32
C GLU A 139 -14.47 19.92 12.97
N CYS A 140 -13.15 19.75 12.88
CA CYS A 140 -12.54 18.45 12.59
C CYS A 140 -11.37 18.16 13.53
N GLU A 141 -10.92 16.92 13.54
CA GLU A 141 -9.67 16.52 14.19
C GLU A 141 -8.45 17.31 13.65
N LEU A 142 -7.30 17.20 14.32
CA LEU A 142 -6.05 17.72 13.77
C LEU A 142 -5.54 16.79 12.64
N PRO A 143 -4.77 17.32 11.68
CA PRO A 143 -4.17 16.52 10.62
C PRO A 143 -3.43 15.28 11.16
N SER A 144 -3.82 14.11 10.65
CA SER A 144 -3.37 12.80 11.13
C SER A 144 -2.86 11.93 9.98
N ARG A 145 -1.94 11.00 10.27
CA ARG A 145 -1.41 10.04 9.28
C ARG A 145 -2.37 8.90 8.95
N HIS A 146 -3.41 8.70 9.77
CA HIS A 146 -4.38 7.62 9.59
C HIS A 146 -5.30 7.93 8.40
N VAL A 147 -5.08 7.28 7.26
CA VAL A 147 -5.81 7.56 6.01
C VAL A 147 -7.29 7.18 6.12
N ASN A 148 -7.59 6.10 6.83
CA ASN A 148 -8.95 5.54 6.96
C ASN A 148 -9.76 6.14 8.11
N GLU A 149 -9.14 6.99 8.93
CA GLU A 149 -9.77 7.57 10.10
C GLU A 149 -9.94 9.06 9.88
N PHE A 150 -11.16 9.54 10.05
CA PHE A 150 -11.45 10.95 10.05
C PHE A 150 -12.72 11.17 10.87
N SER A 151 -12.71 12.21 11.71
CA SER A 151 -13.88 12.64 12.46
C SER A 151 -14.01 14.16 12.40
N GLY A 152 -15.22 14.61 12.08
CA GLY A 152 -15.59 16.01 12.12
C GLY A 152 -17.09 16.20 12.27
N ASN A 153 -17.48 17.42 12.58
CA ASN A 153 -18.86 17.86 12.71
C ASN A 153 -19.06 19.10 11.84
N VAL A 154 -20.15 19.14 11.08
CA VAL A 154 -20.62 20.37 10.40
C VAL A 154 -21.71 21.00 11.26
N ILE A 155 -21.57 22.29 11.55
CA ILE A 155 -22.53 23.04 12.37
C ILE A 155 -23.51 23.76 11.44
N LEU A 156 -24.68 23.14 11.24
CA LEU A 156 -25.82 23.69 10.48
C LEU A 156 -27.00 23.98 11.44
N GLY A 157 -26.70 24.62 12.56
CA GLY A 157 -27.60 24.80 13.70
C GLY A 157 -27.50 23.66 14.74
N GLN A 158 -27.64 22.40 14.31
CA GLN A 158 -27.25 21.23 15.10
C GLN A 158 -25.96 20.60 14.54
N PRO A 159 -25.10 20.01 15.38
CA PRO A 159 -23.88 19.34 14.92
C PRO A 159 -24.25 18.06 14.16
N VAL A 160 -23.87 18.01 12.89
CA VAL A 160 -24.03 16.84 12.03
C VAL A 160 -22.67 16.17 11.87
N PRO A 161 -22.50 14.94 12.38
CA PRO A 161 -21.23 14.25 12.28
C PRO A 161 -20.97 13.79 10.85
N PHE A 162 -19.72 13.90 10.44
CA PHE A 162 -19.21 13.34 9.21
C PHE A 162 -17.89 12.60 9.46
N GLY A 163 -17.64 11.58 8.64
CA GLY A 163 -16.48 10.72 8.76
C GLY A 163 -15.71 10.63 7.44
N ILE A 164 -15.00 9.51 7.30
CA ILE A 164 -14.20 9.22 6.11
C ILE A 164 -15.06 9.09 4.84
N ASP A 165 -16.34 8.68 4.96
CA ASP A 165 -17.25 8.48 3.83
C ASP A 165 -17.66 9.79 3.13
N GLN A 166 -17.47 10.92 3.81
CA GLN A 166 -17.70 12.27 3.29
C GLN A 166 -16.38 12.96 2.85
N LEU A 167 -15.21 12.37 3.15
CA LEU A 167 -13.90 12.97 2.86
C LEU A 167 -13.37 12.48 1.50
N LEU A 168 -12.96 13.43 0.67
CA LEU A 168 -12.28 13.22 -0.62
C LEU A 168 -10.80 13.51 -0.41
N LEU A 169 -9.95 12.51 -0.58
CA LEU A 169 -8.52 12.61 -0.31
C LEU A 169 -7.76 13.24 -1.49
N ARG A 170 -6.75 14.06 -1.19
CA ARG A 170 -5.82 14.59 -2.19
C ARG A 170 -5.21 13.46 -3.02
N GLY A 171 -5.19 13.63 -4.34
CA GLY A 171 -4.61 12.67 -5.28
C GLY A 171 -5.54 11.51 -5.66
N ALA A 172 -6.68 11.33 -4.99
CA ALA A 172 -7.74 10.47 -5.53
C ALA A 172 -8.34 11.12 -6.78
N ARG A 173 -8.92 10.30 -7.66
CA ARG A 173 -9.52 10.74 -8.94
C ARG A 173 -11.03 10.57 -8.88
N LEU A 174 -11.78 11.56 -9.35
CA LEU A 174 -13.22 11.43 -9.53
C LEU A 174 -13.53 10.54 -10.73
N LYS A 175 -14.43 9.59 -10.58
CA LYS A 175 -14.86 8.66 -11.63
C LYS A 175 -16.38 8.50 -11.60
N ASN A 176 -16.98 8.17 -12.73
CA ASN A 176 -18.41 7.83 -12.85
C ASN A 176 -19.34 8.88 -12.19
N THR A 177 -18.92 10.15 -12.18
CA THR A 177 -19.65 11.26 -11.58
C THR A 177 -19.26 12.52 -12.35
N SER A 178 -20.23 13.25 -12.87
CA SER A 178 -19.97 14.39 -13.77
C SER A 178 -19.20 15.51 -13.08
N TRP A 179 -19.60 15.87 -11.86
CA TRP A 179 -18.93 16.87 -11.04
C TRP A 179 -19.27 16.68 -9.56
N VAL A 180 -18.37 17.16 -8.70
CA VAL A 180 -18.60 17.28 -7.25
C VAL A 180 -18.19 18.66 -6.77
N VAL A 181 -18.84 19.13 -5.72
CA VAL A 181 -18.47 20.34 -4.99
C VAL A 181 -18.05 19.95 -3.58
N GLY A 182 -16.87 20.41 -3.16
CA GLY A 182 -16.36 20.16 -1.82
C GLY A 182 -15.69 21.36 -1.19
N ALA A 183 -15.69 21.40 0.14
CA ALA A 183 -14.98 22.41 0.93
C ALA A 183 -13.60 21.91 1.32
N VAL A 184 -12.57 22.74 1.14
CA VAL A 184 -11.18 22.37 1.47
C VAL A 184 -10.99 22.32 2.98
N ILE A 185 -10.62 21.14 3.51
CA ILE A 185 -10.28 20.95 4.93
C ILE A 185 -8.76 21.05 5.13
N TYR A 186 -7.97 20.23 4.41
CA TYR A 186 -6.50 20.22 4.56
C TYR A 186 -5.80 20.51 3.25
N THR A 187 -4.79 21.38 3.31
CA THR A 187 -3.97 21.79 2.15
C THR A 187 -2.50 21.41 2.34
N GLY A 188 -1.78 21.21 1.24
CA GLY A 188 -0.32 21.09 1.27
C GLY A 188 0.17 19.92 2.12
N HIS A 189 1.08 20.19 3.06
CA HIS A 189 1.69 19.19 3.94
C HIS A 189 0.73 18.62 4.99
N ASP A 190 -0.40 19.28 5.22
CA ASP A 190 -1.41 18.82 6.19
C ASP A 190 -2.35 17.77 5.58
N SER A 191 -2.39 17.65 4.24
CA SER A 191 -3.16 16.58 3.60
C SER A 191 -2.64 15.20 4.00
N LYS A 192 -3.56 14.25 4.18
CA LYS A 192 -3.24 12.88 4.63
C LYS A 192 -2.24 12.17 3.72
N LEU A 193 -2.29 12.43 2.41
CA LEU A 193 -1.31 11.93 1.44
C LEU A 193 0.11 12.43 1.74
N MET A 194 0.28 13.73 1.98
CA MET A 194 1.59 14.32 2.21
C MET A 194 2.15 13.97 3.58
N MET A 195 1.30 13.81 4.60
CA MET A 195 1.72 13.35 5.92
C MET A 195 2.28 11.92 5.91
N ASN A 196 1.82 11.09 4.97
CA ASN A 196 2.34 9.73 4.74
C ASN A 196 3.53 9.69 3.77
N SER A 197 3.77 10.77 3.02
CA SER A 197 4.98 10.90 2.21
C SER A 197 6.20 11.07 3.12
N LYS A 198 7.06 10.05 3.18
CA LYS A 198 8.35 10.15 3.87
C LYS A 198 9.37 10.77 2.93
N THR A 199 10.14 11.75 3.42
CA THR A 199 11.35 12.19 2.74
C THR A 199 12.23 10.96 2.51
N ALA A 200 12.53 10.63 1.26
CA ALA A 200 13.32 9.46 0.92
C ALA A 200 14.68 9.55 1.66
N PRO A 201 14.99 8.62 2.58
CA PRO A 201 16.27 8.65 3.25
C PRO A 201 17.37 8.42 2.22
N LEU A 202 18.50 9.12 2.37
CA LEU A 202 19.69 8.82 1.59
C LEU A 202 20.18 7.43 1.99
N LYS A 203 19.98 6.45 1.12
CA LYS A 203 20.44 5.07 1.33
C LYS A 203 21.88 4.97 0.84
N SER A 204 22.81 4.71 1.76
CA SER A 204 24.21 4.38 1.44
C SER A 204 24.39 2.87 1.34
N GLY A 205 25.17 2.38 0.37
CA GLY A 205 25.42 0.95 0.21
C GLY A 205 26.41 0.39 1.24
N THR A 206 26.31 -0.89 1.55
CA THR A 206 27.29 -1.65 2.35
C THR A 206 28.68 -1.60 1.70
N VAL A 207 28.73 -1.60 0.36
CA VAL A 207 29.98 -1.44 -0.40
C VAL A 207 30.63 -0.07 -0.13
N ASP A 208 29.84 0.99 0.02
CA ASP A 208 30.39 2.33 0.34
C ASP A 208 31.05 2.33 1.72
N GLN A 209 30.39 1.70 2.71
CA GLN A 209 30.94 1.58 4.08
C GLN A 209 32.24 0.76 4.10
N LYS A 210 32.28 -0.37 3.37
CA LYS A 210 33.48 -1.21 3.25
C LYS A 210 34.60 -0.45 2.53
N THR A 211 34.29 0.25 1.44
CA THR A 211 35.27 1.05 0.68
C THR A 211 35.85 2.16 1.55
N ASN A 212 35.02 2.88 2.32
CA ASN A 212 35.49 3.90 3.25
C ASN A 212 36.43 3.32 4.33
N THR A 213 36.07 2.16 4.89
CA THR A 213 36.92 1.46 5.87
C THR A 213 38.29 1.07 5.27
N ARG A 214 38.31 0.62 4.01
CA ARG A 214 39.56 0.31 3.29
C ARG A 214 40.37 1.56 2.97
N ILE A 215 39.73 2.67 2.63
CA ILE A 215 40.41 3.96 2.40
C ILE A 215 41.10 4.43 3.69
N VAL A 216 40.43 4.34 4.84
CA VAL A 216 41.02 4.68 6.14
C VAL A 216 42.22 3.79 6.46
N PHE A 217 42.13 2.49 6.17
CA PHE A 217 43.27 1.57 6.32
C PHE A 217 44.45 1.95 5.40
N LEU A 218 44.20 2.22 4.12
CA LEU A 218 45.22 2.65 3.16
C LEU A 218 45.86 3.98 3.56
N PHE A 219 45.10 4.89 4.18
CA PHE A 219 45.64 6.13 4.74
C PHE A 219 46.67 5.88 5.84
N PHE A 220 46.42 4.94 6.77
CA PHE A 220 47.42 4.59 7.79
C PHE A 220 48.67 3.93 7.18
N VAL A 221 48.50 3.09 6.14
CA VAL A 221 49.62 2.49 5.40
C VAL A 221 50.45 3.58 4.69
N LEU A 222 49.78 4.55 4.06
CA LEU A 222 50.41 5.70 3.40
C LEU A 222 51.27 6.49 4.37
N VAL A 223 50.72 6.82 5.55
CA VAL A 223 51.44 7.53 6.60
C VAL A 223 52.66 6.73 7.05
N ALA A 224 52.50 5.43 7.32
CA ALA A 224 53.62 4.57 7.74
C ALA A 224 54.74 4.50 6.68
N LEU A 225 54.39 4.33 5.40
CA LEU A 225 55.35 4.33 4.29
C LEU A 225 56.08 5.67 4.14
N ALA A 226 55.38 6.78 4.32
CA ALA A 226 55.98 8.12 4.28
C ALA A 226 57.00 8.31 5.41
N PHE A 227 56.69 7.85 6.63
CA PHE A 227 57.62 7.89 7.78
C PHE A 227 58.85 6.99 7.57
N ILE A 228 58.66 5.76 7.10
CA ILE A 228 59.77 4.82 6.83
C ILE A 228 60.68 5.38 5.74
N SER A 229 60.11 5.93 4.66
CA SER A 229 60.86 6.50 3.55
C SER A 229 61.62 7.76 3.97
N ALA A 230 61.01 8.61 4.79
CA ALA A 230 61.68 9.79 5.35
C ALA A 230 62.84 9.43 6.29
N ALA A 231 62.67 8.39 7.12
CA ALA A 231 63.73 7.88 7.98
C ALA A 231 64.89 7.28 7.17
N GLY A 232 64.59 6.51 6.12
CA GLY A 232 65.57 5.96 5.20
C GLY A 232 66.33 7.05 4.43
N ALA A 233 65.63 8.08 3.98
CA ALA A 233 66.25 9.24 3.33
C ALA A 233 67.19 9.99 4.26
N GLU A 234 66.80 10.20 5.52
CA GLU A 234 67.65 10.86 6.53
C GLU A 234 68.87 10.02 6.89
N PHE A 235 68.73 8.69 6.98
CA PHE A 235 69.85 7.77 7.21
C PHE A 235 70.86 7.82 6.05
N TRP A 236 70.37 7.68 4.81
CA TRP A 236 71.20 7.74 3.61
C TRP A 236 71.91 9.09 3.48
N ARG A 237 71.23 10.19 3.83
CA ARG A 237 71.80 11.54 3.85
C ARG A 237 72.96 11.65 4.83
N LYS A 238 72.86 11.08 6.02
CA LYS A 238 73.97 11.15 7.00
C LYS A 238 75.21 10.39 6.55
N GLU A 239 75.03 9.23 5.90
CA GLU A 239 76.16 8.38 5.49
C GLU A 239 76.82 8.83 4.18
N ASN A 240 76.04 9.19 3.16
CA ASN A 240 76.55 9.36 1.79
C ASN A 240 76.73 10.82 1.35
N LEU A 241 76.04 11.78 1.98
CA LEU A 241 76.13 13.20 1.61
C LEU A 241 77.53 13.82 1.84
N PRO A 242 78.32 13.42 2.88
CA PRO A 242 79.68 13.94 3.07
C PRO A 242 80.64 13.60 1.91
N ASN A 243 80.37 12.52 1.17
CA ASN A 243 81.21 12.04 0.06
C ASN A 243 80.73 12.54 -1.32
N ALA A 244 79.56 13.20 -1.39
CA ALA A 244 78.93 13.63 -2.64
C ALA A 244 79.24 15.10 -2.98
N TRP A 245 80.46 15.37 -3.48
CA TRP A 245 80.95 16.72 -3.79
C TRP A 245 80.07 17.52 -4.77
N TYR A 246 79.34 16.85 -5.66
CA TYR A 246 78.49 17.44 -6.70
C TYR A 246 77.09 17.85 -6.20
N ILE A 247 76.70 17.50 -4.97
CA ILE A 247 75.39 17.82 -4.37
C ILE A 247 75.53 18.57 -3.02
N SER A 248 76.65 19.26 -2.81
CA SER A 248 76.96 19.94 -1.54
C SER A 248 75.99 21.08 -1.18
N PHE A 249 75.26 21.64 -2.14
CA PHE A 249 74.25 22.69 -1.91
C PHE A 249 73.08 22.21 -1.02
N LEU A 250 72.77 20.92 -1.04
CA LEU A 250 71.73 20.29 -0.21
C LEU A 250 72.09 20.22 1.28
N GLN A 251 73.37 20.48 1.63
CA GLN A 251 73.83 20.50 3.02
C GLN A 251 73.38 21.76 3.78
N HIS A 252 73.06 22.85 3.07
CA HIS A 252 72.67 24.15 3.63
C HIS A 252 71.18 24.48 3.46
N ASP A 253 70.39 23.60 2.84
CA ASP A 253 68.97 23.83 2.61
C ASP A 253 68.15 23.44 3.86
N GLY A 254 67.52 24.43 4.51
CA GLY A 254 66.62 24.21 5.65
C GLY A 254 65.34 23.44 5.29
N ARG A 255 65.13 23.17 3.99
CA ARG A 255 64.04 22.36 3.43
C ARG A 255 64.35 20.87 3.42
N ALA A 256 65.59 20.46 3.66
CA ALA A 256 66.01 19.05 3.84
C ALA A 256 65.76 18.53 5.28
N SER A 257 64.68 18.98 5.92
CA SER A 257 64.33 18.55 7.28
C SER A 257 63.43 17.32 7.24
N PHE A 258 63.52 16.48 8.29
CA PHE A 258 62.73 15.25 8.39
C PHE A 258 61.21 15.48 8.16
N PRO A 259 60.55 16.52 8.73
CA PRO A 259 59.14 16.80 8.44
C PRO A 259 58.84 17.12 6.97
N TRP A 260 59.74 17.83 6.28
CA TRP A 260 59.59 18.12 4.86
C TRP A 260 59.69 16.85 4.03
N HIS A 261 60.64 15.96 4.34
CA HIS A 261 60.74 14.65 3.68
C HIS A 261 59.49 13.79 3.90
N VAL A 262 58.93 13.76 5.11
CA VAL A 262 57.66 13.05 5.38
C VAL A 262 56.53 13.61 4.48
N LEU A 263 56.41 14.93 4.37
CA LEU A 263 55.37 15.57 3.55
C LEU A 263 55.59 15.32 2.04
N THR A 264 56.83 15.36 1.57
CA THR A 264 57.17 15.06 0.16
C THR A 264 56.86 13.61 -0.19
N PHE A 265 57.22 12.63 0.66
CA PHE A 265 56.89 11.22 0.42
C PHE A 265 55.39 10.94 0.54
N PHE A 266 54.70 11.61 1.46
CA PHE A 266 53.25 11.53 1.57
C PHE A 266 52.54 11.97 0.28
N ILE A 267 52.98 13.10 -0.31
CA ILE A 267 52.47 13.59 -1.60
C ILE A 267 52.83 12.65 -2.75
N LEU A 268 54.06 12.10 -2.76
CA LEU A 268 54.52 11.19 -3.81
C LEU A 268 53.68 9.91 -3.87
N TYR A 269 53.27 9.40 -2.71
CA TYR A 269 52.47 8.18 -2.58
C TYR A 269 50.95 8.42 -2.60
N ASN A 270 50.46 9.62 -2.93
CA ASN A 270 49.03 9.95 -3.03
C ASN A 270 48.25 8.97 -3.94
N ASN A 271 48.87 8.48 -5.02
CA ASN A 271 48.27 7.49 -5.92
C ASN A 271 47.89 6.16 -5.25
N LEU A 272 48.33 5.90 -4.01
CA LEU A 272 47.94 4.73 -3.22
C LEU A 272 46.45 4.76 -2.84
N ILE A 273 45.86 5.95 -2.70
CA ILE A 273 44.43 6.11 -2.45
C ILE A 273 43.74 6.37 -3.80
N PRO A 274 43.04 5.39 -4.40
CA PRO A 274 42.47 5.55 -5.73
C PRO A 274 41.23 6.45 -5.67
N ILE A 275 41.43 7.75 -5.93
CA ILE A 275 40.34 8.75 -5.96
C ILE A 275 39.30 8.42 -7.05
N SER A 276 39.75 7.82 -8.16
CA SER A 276 38.89 7.40 -9.27
C SER A 276 37.94 6.24 -8.93
N LEU A 277 38.19 5.49 -7.85
CA LEU A 277 37.38 4.34 -7.47
C LEU A 277 35.93 4.76 -7.17
N GLN A 278 35.73 5.84 -6.42
CA GLN A 278 34.40 6.29 -6.03
C GLN A 278 33.54 6.67 -7.24
N VAL A 279 34.09 7.46 -8.16
CA VAL A 279 33.38 7.89 -9.38
C VAL A 279 33.15 6.73 -10.34
N THR A 280 34.11 5.81 -10.45
CA THR A 280 33.94 4.62 -11.28
C THR A 280 32.77 3.78 -10.77
N LEU A 281 32.64 3.59 -9.45
CA LEU A 281 31.51 2.88 -8.84
C LEU A 281 30.19 3.61 -9.11
N GLU A 282 30.14 4.93 -9.02
CA GLU A 282 28.94 5.71 -9.33
C GLU A 282 28.49 5.57 -10.79
N ILE A 283 29.43 5.60 -11.74
CA ILE A 283 29.14 5.43 -13.17
C ILE A 283 28.67 4.00 -13.46
N VAL A 284 29.34 2.99 -12.90
CA VAL A 284 28.95 1.58 -13.06
C VAL A 284 27.53 1.35 -12.53
N ARG A 285 27.22 1.86 -11.34
CA ARG A 285 25.88 1.82 -10.73
C ARG A 285 24.83 2.49 -11.61
N PHE A 286 25.15 3.63 -12.24
CA PHE A 286 24.25 4.30 -13.17
C PHE A 286 23.90 3.42 -14.38
N PHE A 287 24.91 2.81 -15.02
CA PHE A 287 24.68 1.94 -16.17
C PHE A 287 23.97 0.63 -15.79
N GLN A 288 24.30 0.03 -14.65
CA GLN A 288 23.59 -1.14 -14.14
C GLN A 288 22.09 -0.87 -13.92
N ALA A 289 21.74 0.30 -13.35
CA ALA A 289 20.35 0.70 -13.20
C ALA A 289 19.66 0.88 -14.56
N SER A 290 20.38 1.39 -15.56
CA SER A 290 19.87 1.50 -16.93
C SER A 290 19.62 0.13 -17.58
N TYR A 291 20.45 -0.88 -17.31
CA TYR A 291 20.23 -2.23 -17.84
C TYR A 291 19.00 -2.89 -17.22
N ILE A 292 18.77 -2.73 -15.93
CA ILE A 292 17.54 -3.19 -15.26
C ILE A 292 16.29 -2.61 -15.93
N ASN A 293 16.33 -1.34 -16.35
CA ASN A 293 15.18 -0.67 -16.96
C ASN A 293 14.87 -1.12 -18.40
N VAL A 294 15.83 -1.77 -19.08
CA VAL A 294 15.72 -2.16 -20.50
C VAL A 294 15.51 -3.67 -20.65
N ASP A 295 15.48 -4.40 -19.53
CA ASP A 295 15.31 -5.85 -19.55
C ASP A 295 13.89 -6.24 -19.96
N LEU A 296 13.78 -7.01 -21.05
CA LEU A 296 12.51 -7.49 -21.60
C LEU A 296 11.94 -8.66 -20.78
N GLU A 297 12.77 -9.40 -20.03
CA GLU A 297 12.27 -10.48 -19.16
C GLU A 297 11.56 -9.94 -17.91
N MET A 298 11.82 -8.67 -17.56
CA MET A 298 11.17 -7.95 -16.46
C MET A 298 10.04 -7.01 -16.94
N TYR A 299 9.49 -7.27 -18.13
CA TYR A 299 8.34 -6.55 -18.68
C TYR A 299 7.05 -7.35 -18.45
N ASP A 300 6.04 -6.72 -17.86
CA ASP A 300 4.70 -7.30 -17.71
C ASP A 300 3.78 -6.86 -18.85
N SER A 301 3.31 -7.83 -19.62
CA SER A 301 2.40 -7.61 -20.76
C SER A 301 0.99 -7.23 -20.34
N ASN A 302 0.56 -7.59 -19.12
CA ASN A 302 -0.80 -7.30 -18.64
C ASN A 302 -0.95 -5.85 -18.20
N SER A 303 0.05 -5.29 -17.51
CA SER A 303 0.07 -3.91 -17.04
C SER A 303 0.76 -2.93 -17.99
N ASP A 304 1.37 -3.40 -19.09
CA ASP A 304 2.18 -2.60 -20.01
C ASP A 304 3.26 -1.80 -19.25
N SER A 305 3.95 -2.48 -18.34
CA SER A 305 4.92 -1.84 -17.44
C SER A 305 6.26 -2.57 -17.40
N CYS A 306 7.35 -1.79 -17.38
CA CYS A 306 8.72 -2.29 -17.25
C CYS A 306 9.22 -2.13 -15.81
N ALA A 307 10.22 -2.93 -15.42
CA ALA A 307 10.99 -2.68 -14.21
C ALA A 307 11.64 -1.28 -14.24
N VAL A 308 11.53 -0.53 -13.13
CA VAL A 308 12.13 0.81 -13.00
C VAL A 308 12.99 0.90 -11.74
N ALA A 309 14.30 0.98 -11.93
CA ALA A 309 15.28 1.27 -10.90
C ALA A 309 15.18 2.75 -10.47
N ARG A 310 14.44 3.02 -9.38
CA ARG A 310 14.24 4.38 -8.83
C ARG A 310 15.50 4.94 -8.15
N THR A 311 16.47 4.09 -7.79
CA THR A 311 17.71 4.48 -7.10
C THR A 311 18.87 3.67 -7.66
N SER A 312 19.91 4.34 -8.17
CA SER A 312 21.08 3.66 -8.75
C SER A 312 22.05 3.11 -7.70
N ASN A 313 21.99 3.61 -6.46
CA ASN A 313 23.06 3.39 -5.46
C ASN A 313 23.01 2.03 -4.75
N LEU A 314 22.04 1.17 -5.07
CA LEU A 314 21.76 -0.06 -4.32
C LEU A 314 21.75 -1.31 -5.19
N ASN A 315 22.18 -1.21 -6.45
CA ASN A 315 22.06 -2.32 -7.39
C ASN A 315 22.84 -3.55 -6.90
N GLU A 316 24.02 -3.34 -6.32
CA GLU A 316 24.84 -4.41 -5.77
C GLU A 316 24.29 -5.04 -4.48
N GLU A 317 23.43 -4.34 -3.73
CA GLU A 317 22.81 -4.88 -2.52
C GLU A 317 21.81 -5.99 -2.86
N LEU A 318 21.24 -5.98 -4.07
CA LEU A 318 20.35 -7.05 -4.55
C LEU A 318 21.04 -8.42 -4.53
N GLY A 319 22.36 -8.47 -4.77
CA GLY A 319 23.16 -9.69 -4.70
C GLY A 319 23.53 -10.14 -3.28
N LEU A 320 23.24 -9.32 -2.25
CA LEU A 320 23.52 -9.60 -0.84
C LEU A 320 22.26 -9.95 -0.04
N VAL A 321 21.09 -9.94 -0.68
CA VAL A 321 19.81 -10.19 -0.01
C VAL A 321 19.77 -11.62 0.51
N LYS A 322 19.64 -11.77 1.84
CA LYS A 322 19.47 -13.07 2.50
C LYS A 322 18.04 -13.32 3.00
N PHE A 323 17.30 -12.25 3.28
CA PHE A 323 15.94 -12.31 3.79
C PHE A 323 15.03 -11.53 2.84
N VAL A 324 14.03 -12.22 2.29
CA VAL A 324 12.99 -11.61 1.46
C VAL A 324 11.73 -11.56 2.30
N MET A 325 11.33 -10.36 2.69
CA MET A 325 10.04 -10.13 3.34
C MET A 325 9.02 -9.85 2.24
N SER A 326 8.10 -10.79 2.02
CA SER A 326 7.02 -10.64 1.05
C SER A 326 5.72 -10.40 1.78
N ASP A 327 4.94 -9.42 1.31
CA ASP A 327 3.52 -9.36 1.65
C ASP A 327 2.79 -10.53 0.98
N LYS A 328 1.67 -10.98 1.54
CA LYS A 328 0.80 -11.97 0.89
C LYS A 328 -0.04 -11.31 -0.19
N THR A 329 -0.84 -10.31 0.20
CA THR A 329 -1.87 -9.74 -0.66
C THR A 329 -1.25 -8.81 -1.69
N GLY A 330 -1.59 -9.01 -2.96
CA GLY A 330 -1.07 -8.19 -4.07
C GLY A 330 0.38 -8.47 -4.47
N THR A 331 1.12 -9.28 -3.72
CA THR A 331 2.48 -9.73 -4.10
C THR A 331 2.53 -11.22 -4.40
N LEU A 332 2.07 -12.09 -3.49
CA LEU A 332 2.00 -13.54 -3.76
C LEU A 332 0.69 -13.93 -4.43
N THR A 333 -0.36 -13.15 -4.22
CA THR A 333 -1.67 -13.35 -4.84
C THR A 333 -1.96 -12.30 -5.92
N ARG A 334 -2.78 -12.67 -6.90
CA ARG A 334 -3.29 -11.79 -7.97
C ARG A 334 -4.42 -10.91 -7.47
N ASN A 335 -4.86 -11.08 -6.22
CA ASN A 335 -6.05 -10.44 -5.65
C ASN A 335 -7.32 -10.69 -6.49
N VAL A 336 -7.36 -11.84 -7.18
CA VAL A 336 -8.52 -12.30 -7.96
C VAL A 336 -9.25 -13.33 -7.12
N MET A 337 -10.33 -12.88 -6.49
CA MET A 337 -11.14 -13.69 -5.60
C MET A 337 -12.20 -14.45 -6.40
N LYS A 338 -12.23 -15.77 -6.21
CA LYS A 338 -13.16 -16.69 -6.86
C LYS A 338 -14.03 -17.39 -5.82
N PHE A 339 -15.34 -17.36 -6.03
CA PHE A 339 -16.27 -18.10 -5.19
C PHE A 339 -16.21 -19.58 -5.56
N LYS A 340 -15.89 -20.47 -4.60
CA LYS A 340 -15.61 -21.89 -4.89
C LYS A 340 -16.58 -22.85 -4.22
N ARG A 341 -16.88 -22.64 -2.94
CA ARG A 341 -17.78 -23.52 -2.19
C ARG A 341 -18.70 -22.76 -1.26
N VAL A 342 -19.80 -23.39 -0.90
CA VAL A 342 -20.76 -22.87 0.06
C VAL A 342 -21.35 -24.01 0.88
N SER A 343 -21.59 -23.76 2.16
CA SER A 343 -22.32 -24.67 3.03
C SER A 343 -23.62 -24.04 3.51
N VAL A 344 -24.73 -24.73 3.25
CA VAL A 344 -26.09 -24.35 3.67
C VAL A 344 -26.86 -25.60 4.06
N GLY A 345 -27.67 -25.51 5.12
CA GLY A 345 -28.56 -26.60 5.54
C GLY A 345 -27.81 -27.90 5.86
N GLY A 346 -26.56 -27.80 6.33
CA GLY A 346 -25.71 -28.95 6.65
C GLY A 346 -25.10 -29.69 5.45
N LYS A 347 -25.17 -29.13 4.25
CA LYS A 347 -24.53 -29.68 3.03
C LYS A 347 -23.44 -28.75 2.51
N ILE A 348 -22.50 -29.28 1.73
CA ILE A 348 -21.49 -28.53 0.98
C ILE A 348 -21.87 -28.58 -0.50
N PHE A 349 -21.78 -27.43 -1.16
CA PHE A 349 -21.96 -27.25 -2.58
C PHE A 349 -20.70 -26.59 -3.16
N GLY A 350 -20.35 -26.92 -4.40
CA GLY A 350 -19.21 -26.42 -5.15
C GLY A 350 -18.08 -27.45 -5.34
N ASP A 351 -17.24 -27.21 -6.35
CA ASP A 351 -16.13 -28.07 -6.72
C ASP A 351 -14.76 -27.39 -6.55
N ASN A 352 -13.69 -28.20 -6.60
CA ASN A 352 -12.32 -27.70 -6.60
C ASN A 352 -11.73 -27.58 -8.02
N GLU A 353 -12.32 -28.22 -9.03
CA GLU A 353 -11.71 -28.36 -10.35
C GLU A 353 -12.03 -27.21 -11.29
N THR A 354 -13.24 -26.64 -11.22
CA THR A 354 -13.67 -25.59 -12.14
C THR A 354 -13.47 -24.20 -11.56
N ASP A 355 -13.20 -23.27 -12.46
CA ASP A 355 -12.81 -21.93 -12.11
C ASP A 355 -14.02 -21.03 -11.80
N ASP A 356 -15.23 -21.44 -12.16
CA ASP A 356 -16.47 -20.70 -11.96
C ASP A 356 -17.46 -21.56 -11.14
N PHE A 357 -18.18 -20.94 -10.21
CA PHE A 357 -19.19 -21.64 -9.41
C PHE A 357 -20.45 -21.92 -10.23
N THR A 358 -20.48 -23.09 -10.86
CA THR A 358 -21.61 -23.64 -11.60
C THR A 358 -22.11 -24.91 -10.94
N ASP A 359 -22.55 -24.81 -9.69
CA ASP A 359 -23.18 -25.93 -9.03
C ASP A 359 -24.68 -25.96 -9.38
N GLU A 360 -25.07 -26.86 -10.29
CA GLU A 360 -26.46 -27.06 -10.68
C GLU A 360 -27.29 -27.71 -9.55
N GLU A 361 -26.65 -28.47 -8.64
CA GLU A 361 -27.33 -29.17 -7.53
C GLU A 361 -27.93 -28.18 -6.52
N LEU A 362 -27.25 -27.07 -6.26
CA LEU A 362 -27.75 -26.01 -5.37
C LEU A 362 -29.09 -25.44 -5.86
N ILE A 363 -29.21 -25.18 -7.17
CA ILE A 363 -30.44 -24.65 -7.78
C ILE A 363 -31.51 -25.73 -7.87
N GLU A 364 -31.15 -26.97 -8.19
CA GLU A 364 -32.09 -28.09 -8.24
C GLU A 364 -32.70 -28.39 -6.87
N GLU A 365 -31.91 -28.35 -5.79
CA GLU A 365 -32.41 -28.53 -4.42
C GLU A 365 -33.35 -27.38 -4.02
N TYR A 366 -33.04 -26.14 -4.41
CA TYR A 366 -33.94 -25.00 -4.19
C TYR A 366 -35.25 -25.13 -5.00
N ARG A 367 -35.18 -25.53 -6.28
CA ARG A 367 -36.36 -25.65 -7.17
C ARG A 367 -37.25 -26.83 -6.80
N SER A 368 -36.67 -27.94 -6.33
CA SER A 368 -37.41 -29.15 -5.98
C SER A 368 -38.26 -28.98 -4.72
N ALA A 369 -37.78 -28.26 -3.70
CA ALA A 369 -38.49 -28.07 -2.44
C ALA A 369 -38.33 -26.64 -1.84
N PRO A 370 -38.90 -25.59 -2.48
CA PRO A 370 -38.70 -24.19 -2.07
C PRO A 370 -39.32 -23.82 -0.71
N LYS A 371 -40.23 -24.65 -0.17
CA LYS A 371 -40.84 -24.47 1.16
C LYS A 371 -40.21 -25.35 2.25
N SER A 372 -39.22 -26.17 1.91
CA SER A 372 -38.45 -26.90 2.91
C SER A 372 -37.56 -25.94 3.70
N GLN A 373 -37.12 -26.36 4.90
CA GLN A 373 -36.20 -25.57 5.72
C GLN A 373 -34.91 -25.24 4.93
N ASN A 374 -34.30 -26.24 4.28
CA ASN A 374 -33.13 -26.06 3.42
C ASN A 374 -33.38 -25.08 2.26
N GLY A 375 -34.53 -25.19 1.59
CA GLY A 375 -34.87 -24.28 0.49
C GLY A 375 -35.05 -22.82 0.94
N MET A 376 -35.59 -22.61 2.15
CA MET A 376 -35.66 -21.28 2.76
C MET A 376 -34.27 -20.76 3.14
N ASP A 377 -33.42 -21.60 3.73
CA ASP A 377 -32.07 -21.22 4.14
C ASP A 377 -31.16 -20.91 2.92
N ILE A 378 -31.29 -21.66 1.81
CA ILE A 378 -30.58 -21.37 0.54
C ILE A 378 -31.01 -20.03 -0.04
N LYS A 379 -32.33 -19.77 -0.09
CA LYS A 379 -32.85 -18.49 -0.57
C LYS A 379 -32.37 -17.34 0.30
N GLU A 380 -32.40 -17.52 1.62
CA GLU A 380 -31.96 -16.53 2.58
C GLU A 380 -30.47 -16.24 2.37
N LEU A 381 -29.61 -17.27 2.30
CA LEU A 381 -28.17 -17.10 2.04
C LEU A 381 -27.89 -16.35 0.73
N LEU A 382 -28.47 -16.78 -0.40
CA LEU A 382 -28.24 -16.13 -1.70
C LEU A 382 -28.74 -14.68 -1.70
N THR A 383 -29.85 -14.42 -1.00
CA THR A 383 -30.33 -13.04 -0.78
C THR A 383 -29.33 -12.24 0.05
N MET A 384 -28.72 -12.84 1.08
CA MET A 384 -27.70 -12.16 1.87
C MET A 384 -26.46 -11.83 1.07
N MET A 385 -25.97 -12.78 0.27
CA MET A 385 -24.81 -12.57 -0.59
C MET A 385 -25.05 -11.42 -1.60
N ALA A 386 -26.29 -11.28 -2.08
CA ALA A 386 -26.69 -10.22 -3.02
C ALA A 386 -27.05 -8.87 -2.37
N VAL A 387 -27.20 -8.81 -1.04
CA VAL A 387 -27.62 -7.58 -0.33
C VAL A 387 -26.54 -7.06 0.61
N CYS A 388 -25.73 -7.95 1.20
CA CYS A 388 -24.76 -7.61 2.23
C CYS A 388 -23.38 -7.36 1.61
N HIS A 389 -23.22 -6.24 0.93
CA HIS A 389 -21.95 -5.83 0.35
C HIS A 389 -21.94 -4.33 0.07
N THR A 390 -20.83 -3.78 -0.40
CA THR A 390 -20.69 -2.39 -0.87
C THR A 390 -20.43 -2.29 -2.38
N VAL A 391 -20.50 -3.42 -3.09
CA VAL A 391 -20.33 -3.50 -4.55
C VAL A 391 -21.22 -2.51 -5.31
N VAL A 392 -20.61 -1.80 -6.26
CA VAL A 392 -21.22 -0.90 -7.21
C VAL A 392 -21.42 -1.64 -8.54
N PRO A 393 -22.65 -1.74 -9.05
CA PRO A 393 -22.92 -2.24 -10.38
C PRO A 393 -22.64 -1.15 -11.41
N GLU A 394 -21.90 -1.48 -12.46
CA GLU A 394 -21.59 -0.61 -13.58
C GLU A 394 -21.99 -1.31 -14.88
N GLU A 395 -22.81 -0.65 -15.69
CA GLU A 395 -23.22 -1.16 -16.98
C GLU A 395 -22.20 -0.75 -18.04
N LYS A 396 -21.39 -1.71 -18.52
CA LYS A 396 -20.44 -1.51 -19.63
C LYS A 396 -20.90 -2.33 -20.82
N ASP A 397 -21.15 -1.67 -21.95
CA ASP A 397 -21.53 -2.30 -23.21
C ASP A 397 -22.76 -3.24 -23.12
N GLY A 398 -23.74 -2.89 -22.26
CA GLY A 398 -24.94 -3.70 -22.01
C GLY A 398 -24.70 -4.96 -21.16
N LYS A 399 -23.49 -5.11 -20.60
CA LYS A 399 -23.14 -6.15 -19.62
C LYS A 399 -22.97 -5.52 -18.24
N LEU A 400 -23.69 -6.06 -17.26
CA LEU A 400 -23.56 -5.65 -15.86
C LEU A 400 -22.21 -6.14 -15.32
N SER A 401 -21.35 -5.19 -14.95
CA SER A 401 -20.06 -5.43 -14.31
C SER A 401 -20.12 -4.96 -12.87
N TYR A 402 -19.42 -5.65 -11.97
CA TYR A 402 -19.45 -5.36 -10.54
C TYR A 402 -18.10 -4.80 -10.09
N GLN A 403 -18.09 -3.54 -9.70
CA GLN A 403 -16.95 -2.90 -9.06
C GLN A 403 -17.08 -3.00 -7.55
N CYS A 404 -16.02 -3.40 -6.87
CA CYS A 404 -16.09 -3.73 -5.45
C CYS A 404 -14.88 -3.15 -4.73
N SER A 405 -15.08 -2.51 -3.57
CA SER A 405 -13.95 -2.02 -2.77
C SER A 405 -13.16 -3.19 -2.16
N SER A 406 -13.87 -4.24 -1.72
CA SER A 406 -13.27 -5.52 -1.36
C SER A 406 -13.50 -6.57 -2.45
N PRO A 407 -12.47 -7.27 -2.94
CA PRO A 407 -12.62 -8.28 -3.97
C PRO A 407 -13.37 -9.53 -3.46
N ASP A 408 -13.36 -9.78 -2.15
CA ASP A 408 -14.13 -10.86 -1.50
C ASP A 408 -15.65 -10.63 -1.69
N GLU A 409 -16.12 -9.39 -1.47
CA GLU A 409 -17.51 -9.00 -1.73
C GLU A 409 -17.87 -9.15 -3.21
N GLY A 410 -16.97 -8.75 -4.10
CA GLY A 410 -17.16 -8.92 -5.53
C GLY A 410 -17.34 -10.38 -5.94
N ALA A 411 -16.59 -11.30 -5.33
CA ALA A 411 -16.71 -12.73 -5.57
C ALA A 411 -18.07 -13.27 -5.09
N LEU A 412 -18.54 -12.84 -3.92
CA LEU A 412 -19.85 -13.22 -3.38
C LEU A 412 -20.99 -12.76 -4.29
N VAL A 413 -20.99 -11.50 -4.71
CA VAL A 413 -22.04 -10.93 -5.58
C VAL A 413 -22.04 -11.59 -6.95
N ARG A 414 -20.85 -11.86 -7.52
CA ARG A 414 -20.74 -12.62 -8.78
C ARG A 414 -21.25 -14.05 -8.63
N GLY A 415 -20.96 -14.71 -7.50
CA GLY A 415 -21.48 -16.03 -7.18
C GLY A 415 -23.00 -16.05 -7.04
N ALA A 416 -23.59 -15.07 -6.35
CA ALA A 416 -25.05 -14.95 -6.27
C ALA A 416 -25.68 -14.65 -7.64
N ALA A 417 -25.05 -13.80 -8.44
CA ALA A 417 -25.52 -13.45 -9.79
C ALA A 417 -25.48 -14.64 -10.76
N SER A 418 -24.48 -15.53 -10.68
CA SER A 418 -24.43 -16.74 -11.52
C SER A 418 -25.58 -17.70 -11.21
N GLN A 419 -26.08 -17.67 -9.97
CA GLN A 419 -27.20 -18.47 -9.49
C GLN A 419 -28.56 -17.80 -9.72
N GLY A 420 -28.60 -16.65 -10.40
CA GLY A 420 -29.83 -15.91 -10.77
C GLY A 420 -30.27 -14.81 -9.80
N PHE A 421 -29.50 -14.55 -8.73
CA PHE A 421 -29.74 -13.44 -7.80
C PHE A 421 -28.88 -12.24 -8.20
N VAL A 422 -29.36 -11.44 -9.16
CA VAL A 422 -28.63 -10.31 -9.75
C VAL A 422 -28.89 -9.01 -8.98
N PHE A 423 -27.82 -8.31 -8.60
CA PHE A 423 -27.89 -7.04 -7.90
C PHE A 423 -27.81 -5.86 -8.89
N HIS A 424 -28.85 -5.02 -8.96
CA HIS A 424 -28.92 -3.94 -9.96
C HIS A 424 -28.54 -2.55 -9.45
N THR A 425 -29.07 -2.10 -8.30
CA THR A 425 -28.79 -0.73 -7.76
C THR A 425 -29.15 -0.68 -6.27
N ARG A 426 -28.40 0.11 -5.48
CA ARG A 426 -28.74 0.41 -4.07
C ARG A 426 -29.39 1.79 -3.95
N GLN A 427 -30.46 1.89 -3.15
CA GLN A 427 -31.02 3.17 -2.69
C GLN A 427 -30.72 3.36 -1.18
N PRO A 428 -30.47 4.59 -0.68
CA PRO A 428 -29.93 4.88 0.65
C PRO A 428 -30.93 4.83 1.82
N GLN A 429 -32.21 4.55 1.59
CA GLN A 429 -33.21 4.61 2.68
C GLN A 429 -33.24 3.39 3.61
N LYS A 430 -32.43 2.33 3.35
CA LYS A 430 -32.04 1.32 4.35
C LYS A 430 -30.98 0.35 3.82
N VAL A 431 -29.87 0.21 4.55
CA VAL A 431 -29.05 -1.01 4.83
C VAL A 431 -28.00 -0.54 5.85
N VAL A 432 -27.77 -1.27 6.94
CA VAL A 432 -26.72 -0.96 7.94
C VAL A 432 -26.02 -2.24 8.41
N LEU A 433 -24.70 -2.15 8.57
CA LEU A 433 -23.68 -3.21 8.61
C LEU A 433 -22.62 -2.97 9.73
N SER A 434 -21.90 -4.06 10.12
CA SER A 434 -20.49 -4.22 10.62
C SER A 434 -20.23 -4.47 12.13
N VAL A 435 -19.38 -5.40 12.65
CA VAL A 435 -18.64 -6.67 12.30
C VAL A 435 -17.99 -7.18 13.64
N ASP A 436 -17.94 -8.50 13.94
CA ASP A 436 -16.74 -9.25 14.41
C ASP A 436 -16.97 -10.77 14.68
N THR A 437 -15.88 -11.54 14.77
CA THR A 437 -15.73 -13.03 14.94
C THR A 437 -16.46 -13.71 16.11
N VAL A 438 -17.30 -12.98 16.81
CA VAL A 438 -17.99 -13.41 18.01
C VAL A 438 -19.28 -14.18 17.69
N ILE A 439 -19.60 -14.44 16.40
CA ILE A 439 -20.87 -15.09 16.03
C ILE A 439 -21.09 -16.37 16.83
N MET A 440 -20.09 -17.26 16.95
CA MET A 440 -20.28 -18.52 17.70
C MET A 440 -20.71 -18.29 19.16
N GLU A 441 -20.27 -17.20 19.79
CA GLU A 441 -20.68 -16.79 21.14
C GLU A 441 -21.99 -15.96 21.18
N ARG A 442 -22.41 -15.43 20.02
CA ARG A 442 -23.60 -14.59 19.82
C ARG A 442 -24.78 -15.34 19.19
N LEU A 443 -24.69 -16.64 18.93
CA LEU A 443 -25.79 -17.43 18.34
C LEU A 443 -26.91 -17.72 19.36
N ALA A 444 -28.16 -17.79 18.89
CA ALA A 444 -29.29 -18.15 19.73
C ALA A 444 -29.20 -19.62 20.21
N LYS A 445 -29.53 -19.87 21.48
CA LYS A 445 -29.59 -21.23 22.05
C LYS A 445 -30.73 -22.02 21.39
N GLY A 446 -30.38 -22.99 20.54
CA GLY A 446 -31.33 -23.80 19.76
C GLY A 446 -30.85 -24.26 18.39
N SER A 447 -29.64 -23.84 17.94
CA SER A 447 -29.06 -24.20 16.63
C SER A 447 -27.82 -25.10 16.72
N GLU A 448 -27.62 -25.81 17.84
CA GLU A 448 -26.36 -26.50 18.18
C GLU A 448 -25.91 -27.53 17.12
N ASP A 449 -26.83 -28.36 16.59
CA ASP A 449 -26.50 -29.37 15.59
C ASP A 449 -26.03 -28.76 14.25
N ALA A 450 -26.62 -27.64 13.82
CA ALA A 450 -26.23 -26.95 12.59
C ALA A 450 -24.89 -26.22 12.73
N ILE A 451 -24.54 -25.81 13.96
CA ILE A 451 -23.29 -25.14 14.29
C ILE A 451 -22.12 -26.13 14.21
N GLU A 452 -22.28 -27.33 14.76
CA GLU A 452 -21.23 -28.36 14.77
C GLU A 452 -20.88 -28.79 13.34
N ILE A 453 -21.88 -29.08 12.50
CA ILE A 453 -21.68 -29.44 11.08
C ILE A 453 -21.02 -28.29 10.30
N CYS A 454 -21.48 -27.05 10.52
CA CYS A 454 -20.89 -25.89 9.84
C CYS A 454 -19.43 -25.67 10.27
N HIS A 455 -19.10 -25.94 11.54
CA HIS A 455 -17.73 -25.85 12.04
C HIS A 455 -16.81 -26.86 11.34
N GLU A 456 -17.23 -28.11 11.20
CA GLU A 456 -16.46 -29.12 10.45
C GLU A 456 -16.21 -28.69 8.99
N HIS A 457 -17.24 -28.17 8.32
CA HIS A 457 -17.10 -27.67 6.94
C HIS A 457 -16.16 -26.45 6.85
N LEU A 458 -16.18 -25.56 7.85
CA LEU A 458 -15.29 -24.41 7.92
C LEU A 458 -13.83 -24.84 8.08
N GLU A 459 -13.56 -25.86 8.91
CA GLU A 459 -12.22 -26.45 9.04
C GLU A 459 -11.76 -27.10 7.72
N GLU A 460 -12.66 -27.80 7.02
CA GLU A 460 -12.38 -28.37 5.71
C GLU A 460 -12.02 -27.27 4.69
N PHE A 461 -12.83 -26.21 4.58
CA PHE A 461 -12.57 -25.09 3.67
C PHE A 461 -11.27 -24.36 4.01
N ALA A 462 -11.00 -24.17 5.31
CA ALA A 462 -9.76 -23.59 5.77
C ALA A 462 -8.57 -24.45 5.33
N SER A 463 -8.65 -25.78 5.43
CA SER A 463 -7.58 -26.71 5.05
C SER A 463 -7.14 -26.60 3.58
N TYR A 464 -8.07 -26.26 2.69
CA TYR A 464 -7.77 -25.98 1.27
C TYR A 464 -7.15 -24.60 1.02
N GLY A 465 -7.05 -23.75 2.05
CA GLY A 465 -6.54 -22.38 1.95
C GLY A 465 -7.59 -21.37 1.51
N TYR A 466 -8.88 -21.73 1.52
CA TYR A 466 -9.95 -20.81 1.21
C TYR A 466 -10.19 -19.79 2.34
N ARG A 467 -10.56 -18.58 1.96
CA ARG A 467 -11.11 -17.57 2.87
C ARG A 467 -12.55 -17.95 3.19
N THR A 468 -12.84 -18.13 4.48
CA THR A 468 -14.18 -18.53 4.94
C THR A 468 -14.94 -17.36 5.55
N LEU A 469 -16.22 -17.22 5.18
CA LEU A 469 -17.14 -16.22 5.73
C LEU A 469 -18.41 -16.92 6.21
N CYS A 470 -18.98 -16.44 7.32
CA CYS A 470 -20.24 -16.94 7.86
C CYS A 470 -21.35 -15.90 7.69
N PHE A 471 -22.57 -16.36 7.48
CA PHE A 471 -23.77 -15.54 7.35
C PHE A 471 -24.76 -15.88 8.46
N ALA A 472 -25.21 -14.86 9.20
CA ALA A 472 -26.20 -15.02 10.25
C ALA A 472 -27.27 -13.92 10.22
N THR A 473 -28.48 -14.23 10.70
CA THR A 473 -29.62 -13.29 10.66
C THR A 473 -30.31 -13.17 12.02
N ARG A 474 -30.91 -12.01 12.30
CA ARG A 474 -31.81 -11.80 13.45
C ARG A 474 -32.92 -10.83 13.09
N ASP A 475 -34.14 -11.14 13.52
CA ASP A 475 -35.26 -10.22 13.40
C ASP A 475 -35.28 -9.24 14.59
N ILE A 476 -35.46 -7.94 14.31
CA ILE A 476 -35.49 -6.86 15.31
C ILE A 476 -36.86 -6.17 15.30
N GLY A 477 -37.39 -5.89 16.49
CA GLY A 477 -38.60 -5.09 16.66
C GLY A 477 -38.36 -3.60 16.37
N GLU A 478 -39.36 -2.90 15.84
CA GLU A 478 -39.23 -1.46 15.52
C GLU A 478 -38.84 -0.57 16.71
N ASP A 479 -39.36 -0.88 17.90
CA ASP A 479 -39.12 -0.07 19.09
C ASP A 479 -37.67 -0.19 19.57
N GLU A 480 -37.10 -1.40 19.54
CA GLU A 480 -35.68 -1.67 19.82
C GLU A 480 -34.79 -0.90 18.83
N TYR A 481 -35.14 -0.92 17.53
CA TYR A 481 -34.40 -0.19 16.51
C TYR A 481 -34.43 1.33 16.72
N LYS A 482 -35.59 1.91 17.07
CA LYS A 482 -35.73 3.35 17.30
C LYS A 482 -34.91 3.83 18.50
N GLU A 483 -34.85 3.04 19.57
CA GLU A 483 -34.03 3.35 20.75
C GLU A 483 -32.54 3.27 20.42
N TRP A 484 -32.11 2.17 19.79
CA TRP A 484 -30.72 1.98 19.36
C TRP A 484 -30.26 3.08 18.39
N SER A 485 -31.09 3.47 17.41
CA SER A 485 -30.76 4.50 16.43
C SER A 485 -30.44 5.85 17.07
N LYS A 486 -31.12 6.21 18.17
CA LYS A 486 -30.83 7.44 18.92
C LYS A 486 -29.48 7.36 19.63
N ALA A 487 -29.21 6.24 20.31
CA ALA A 487 -27.93 6.02 21.00
C ALA A 487 -26.76 6.00 20.02
N TYR A 488 -26.92 5.31 18.89
CA TYR A 488 -25.93 5.25 17.81
C TYR A 488 -25.64 6.63 17.21
N ARG A 489 -26.67 7.45 16.97
CA ARG A 489 -26.50 8.83 16.50
C ARG A 489 -25.75 9.70 17.51
N ALA A 490 -26.03 9.54 18.80
CA ALA A 490 -25.33 10.28 19.85
C ALA A 490 -23.83 9.92 19.92
N ALA A 491 -23.50 8.63 19.77
CA ALA A 491 -22.12 8.16 19.67
C ALA A 491 -21.39 8.74 18.44
N GLY A 492 -22.10 8.92 17.33
CA GLY A 492 -21.55 9.49 16.10
C GLY A 492 -21.08 10.95 16.21
N ILE A 493 -21.66 11.75 17.10
CA ILE A 493 -21.35 13.19 17.28
C ILE A 493 -20.00 13.42 17.98
N LEU A 494 -19.51 12.42 18.73
CA LEU A 494 -18.25 12.52 19.46
C LEU A 494 -17.07 12.73 18.50
N ILE A 495 -16.20 13.70 18.81
CA ILE A 495 -14.95 13.92 18.05
C ILE A 495 -13.86 12.96 18.54
N THR A 496 -13.69 12.85 19.85
CA THR A 496 -12.72 11.94 20.47
C THR A 496 -13.38 10.63 20.89
N GLY A 497 -12.82 9.48 20.52
CA GLY A 497 -13.31 8.15 20.91
C GLY A 497 -14.56 7.67 20.16
N ARG A 498 -14.92 8.32 19.04
CA ARG A 498 -16.09 8.01 18.21
C ARG A 498 -16.19 6.54 17.81
N GLN A 499 -15.11 5.98 17.28
CA GLN A 499 -15.07 4.59 16.81
C GLN A 499 -15.38 3.61 17.93
N GLN A 500 -14.81 3.81 19.12
CA GLN A 500 -15.06 2.94 20.28
C GLN A 500 -16.52 3.02 20.74
N ALA A 501 -17.10 4.23 20.77
CA ALA A 501 -18.50 4.41 21.13
C ALA A 501 -19.46 3.80 20.11
N LEU A 502 -19.18 3.96 18.81
CA LEU A 502 -19.97 3.35 17.74
C LEU A 502 -19.87 1.82 17.77
N ALA A 503 -18.67 1.27 17.99
CA ALA A 503 -18.45 -0.16 18.13
C ALA A 503 -19.25 -0.72 19.32
N TYR A 504 -19.19 -0.06 20.47
CA TYR A 504 -19.94 -0.47 21.66
C TYR A 504 -21.46 -0.50 21.44
N GLU A 505 -22.03 0.50 20.77
CA GLU A 505 -23.46 0.51 20.45
C GLU A 505 -23.81 -0.53 19.36
N ALA A 506 -22.92 -0.82 18.42
CA ALA A 506 -23.10 -1.88 17.44
C ALA A 506 -23.10 -3.28 18.10
N GLU A 507 -22.20 -3.54 19.05
CA GLU A 507 -22.14 -4.82 19.76
C GLU A 507 -23.44 -5.16 20.49
N LYS A 508 -24.18 -4.17 20.98
CA LYS A 508 -25.47 -4.37 21.67
C LYS A 508 -26.55 -4.93 20.75
N ILE A 509 -26.56 -4.55 19.47
CA ILE A 509 -27.58 -4.99 18.51
C ILE A 509 -27.19 -6.32 17.85
N GLU A 510 -25.89 -6.64 17.81
CA GLU A 510 -25.33 -7.85 17.21
C GLU A 510 -25.31 -9.06 18.18
N VAL A 511 -26.38 -9.32 18.90
CA VAL A 511 -26.51 -10.47 19.82
C VAL A 511 -27.67 -11.38 19.42
N ASN A 512 -27.57 -12.68 19.74
CA ASN A 512 -28.60 -13.71 19.46
C ASN A 512 -28.93 -13.89 17.96
N LEU A 513 -27.90 -14.05 17.13
CA LEU A 513 -28.03 -14.29 15.69
C LEU A 513 -28.38 -15.78 15.41
N ARG A 514 -28.97 -16.06 14.24
CA ARG A 514 -29.19 -17.42 13.71
C ARG A 514 -28.23 -17.66 12.54
N LEU A 515 -27.42 -18.71 12.61
CA LEU A 515 -26.52 -19.10 11.52
C LEU A 515 -27.33 -19.64 10.34
N VAL A 516 -27.04 -19.18 9.13
CA VAL A 516 -27.70 -19.65 7.90
C VAL A 516 -26.74 -20.47 7.03
N GLY A 517 -25.46 -20.07 6.97
CA GLY A 517 -24.47 -20.81 6.20
C GLY A 517 -23.09 -20.18 6.20
N ALA A 518 -22.16 -20.83 5.49
CA ALA A 518 -20.79 -20.39 5.32
C ALA A 518 -20.35 -20.46 3.86
N THR A 519 -19.46 -19.57 3.44
CA THR A 519 -18.92 -19.52 2.07
C THR A 519 -17.41 -19.66 2.08
N ALA A 520 -16.85 -20.20 0.99
CA ALA A 520 -15.43 -20.35 0.75
C ALA A 520 -15.02 -19.63 -0.55
N ILE A 521 -14.07 -18.71 -0.41
CA ILE A 521 -13.53 -17.88 -1.49
C ILE A 521 -12.04 -18.19 -1.65
N GLU A 522 -11.61 -18.46 -2.87
CA GLU A 522 -10.21 -18.68 -3.21
C GLU A 522 -9.54 -17.39 -3.69
N ASP A 523 -8.36 -17.10 -3.13
CA ASP A 523 -7.48 -16.02 -3.58
C ASP A 523 -6.38 -16.60 -4.48
N LYS A 524 -6.44 -16.32 -5.78
CA LYS A 524 -5.50 -16.91 -6.74
C LYS A 524 -4.08 -16.41 -6.53
N LEU A 525 -3.12 -17.35 -6.51
CA LEU A 525 -1.69 -17.04 -6.53
C LEU A 525 -1.28 -16.41 -7.88
N GLN A 526 -0.21 -15.59 -7.87
CA GLN A 526 0.40 -15.14 -9.13
C GLN A 526 1.09 -16.31 -9.84
N GLU A 527 1.29 -16.11 -11.14
CA GLU A 527 1.97 -17.10 -11.98
C GLU A 527 3.42 -17.25 -11.51
N PHE A 528 3.92 -18.49 -11.49
CA PHE A 528 5.28 -18.84 -11.09
C PHE A 528 5.70 -18.49 -9.66
N VAL A 529 4.76 -18.14 -8.77
CA VAL A 529 5.10 -17.85 -7.35
C VAL A 529 5.72 -19.06 -6.65
N PRO A 530 5.15 -20.28 -6.74
CA PRO A 530 5.77 -21.47 -6.14
C PRO A 530 7.20 -21.72 -6.66
N GLU A 531 7.41 -21.58 -7.96
CA GLU A 531 8.69 -21.79 -8.66
C GLU A 531 9.71 -20.72 -8.25
N THR A 532 9.28 -19.48 -8.11
CA THR A 532 10.13 -18.36 -7.67
C THR A 532 10.57 -18.54 -6.22
N ILE A 533 9.64 -18.88 -5.32
CA ILE A 533 9.98 -19.17 -3.91
C ILE A 533 10.95 -20.34 -3.82
N GLN A 534 10.75 -21.38 -4.64
CA GLN A 534 11.67 -22.50 -4.72
C GLN A 534 13.08 -22.07 -5.18
N ALA A 535 13.17 -21.23 -6.23
CA ALA A 535 14.45 -20.71 -6.71
C ALA A 535 15.17 -19.86 -5.64
N LEU A 536 14.43 -19.00 -4.92
CA LEU A 536 14.96 -18.21 -3.81
C LEU A 536 15.48 -19.10 -2.68
N MET A 537 14.73 -20.14 -2.31
CA MET A 537 15.14 -21.09 -1.28
C MET A 537 16.37 -21.92 -1.71
N ALA A 538 16.46 -22.29 -2.99
CA ALA A 538 17.63 -22.96 -3.57
C ALA A 538 18.89 -22.07 -3.53
N ALA A 539 18.71 -20.74 -3.55
CA ALA A 539 19.77 -19.75 -3.41
C ALA A 539 20.15 -19.42 -1.95
N ASP A 540 19.72 -20.22 -0.95
CA ASP A 540 19.91 -19.97 0.50
C ASP A 540 19.28 -18.65 0.99
N MET A 541 18.24 -18.17 0.31
CA MET A 541 17.45 -17.02 0.76
C MET A 541 16.28 -17.48 1.62
N ARG A 542 16.04 -16.76 2.72
CA ARG A 542 14.91 -17.01 3.61
C ARG A 542 13.75 -16.09 3.21
N VAL A 543 12.65 -16.70 2.77
CA VAL A 543 11.42 -15.97 2.44
C VAL A 543 10.53 -15.94 3.67
N TRP A 544 10.18 -14.74 4.11
CA TRP A 544 9.27 -14.47 5.22
C TRP A 544 8.01 -13.87 4.63
N MET A 545 6.89 -14.57 4.80
CA MET A 545 5.58 -14.01 4.47
C MET A 545 5.09 -13.18 5.66
N LEU A 546 4.91 -11.89 5.44
CA LEU A 546 4.21 -11.00 6.36
C LEU A 546 2.77 -10.93 5.87
N THR A 547 1.83 -11.27 6.74
CA THR A 547 0.40 -11.23 6.38
C THR A 547 -0.43 -10.78 7.57
N GLY A 548 -1.47 -10.01 7.27
CA GLY A 548 -2.54 -9.66 8.22
C GLY A 548 -3.68 -10.68 8.24
N ASP A 549 -3.64 -11.71 7.39
CA ASP A 549 -4.70 -12.72 7.33
C ASP A 549 -4.64 -13.70 8.51
N LYS A 550 -5.74 -14.43 8.73
CA LYS A 550 -5.82 -15.49 9.75
C LYS A 550 -4.62 -16.43 9.68
N ARG A 551 -4.13 -16.80 10.86
CA ARG A 551 -3.02 -17.73 11.06
C ARG A 551 -3.19 -19.02 10.24
N GLU A 552 -4.40 -19.57 10.20
CA GLU A 552 -4.70 -20.82 9.49
C GLU A 552 -4.53 -20.67 7.98
N THR A 553 -5.07 -19.60 7.39
CA THR A 553 -4.90 -19.29 5.97
C THR A 553 -3.43 -19.08 5.61
N ALA A 554 -2.67 -18.38 6.47
CA ALA A 554 -1.24 -18.18 6.29
C ALA A 554 -0.45 -19.50 6.36
N ILE A 555 -0.79 -20.38 7.30
CA ILE A 555 -0.21 -21.72 7.42
C ILE A 555 -0.52 -22.53 6.18
N ASN A 556 -1.75 -22.50 5.68
CA ASN A 556 -2.14 -23.36 4.55
C ASN A 556 -1.51 -22.91 3.23
N ILE A 557 -1.34 -21.62 3.01
CA ILE A 557 -0.52 -21.12 1.89
C ILE A 557 0.95 -21.54 2.07
N GLY A 558 1.50 -21.45 3.28
CA GLY A 558 2.85 -21.94 3.58
C GLY A 558 3.00 -23.46 3.38
N VAL A 559 1.98 -24.25 3.74
CA VAL A 559 1.92 -25.69 3.54
C VAL A 559 1.78 -26.03 2.07
N PHE A 560 1.00 -25.27 1.30
CA PHE A 560 0.91 -25.39 -0.16
C PHE A 560 2.29 -25.23 -0.81
N PHE A 561 3.03 -24.18 -0.44
CA PHE A 561 4.41 -23.99 -0.93
C PHE A 561 5.34 -25.12 -0.51
N LYS A 562 5.23 -25.60 0.73
CA LYS A 562 6.03 -26.71 1.23
C LYS A 562 5.70 -28.03 0.51
N ALA A 563 4.43 -28.29 0.26
CA ALA A 563 3.95 -29.48 -0.46
C ALA A 563 4.44 -29.45 -1.91
N TYR A 564 4.34 -28.30 -2.59
CA TYR A 564 4.86 -28.11 -3.94
C TYR A 564 6.37 -28.34 -4.01
N CYS A 565 7.14 -27.76 -3.08
CA CYS A 565 8.58 -28.01 -2.95
C CYS A 565 8.91 -29.49 -2.68
N SER A 566 8.07 -30.21 -1.92
CA SER A 566 8.27 -31.63 -1.63
C SER A 566 7.95 -32.55 -2.81
N LEU A 567 6.93 -32.20 -3.62
CA LEU A 567 6.56 -32.97 -4.82
C LEU A 567 7.63 -32.83 -5.92
N ALA A 568 8.16 -31.62 -6.11
CA ALA A 568 9.27 -31.37 -7.05
C ALA A 568 10.63 -31.88 -6.50
N GLY A 569 10.77 -31.99 -5.18
CA GLY A 569 11.97 -32.46 -4.49
C GLY A 569 12.21 -33.98 -4.54
N ALA A 570 11.31 -34.77 -5.13
CA ALA A 570 11.49 -36.22 -5.29
C ALA A 570 12.69 -36.60 -6.19
N LEU A 571 13.32 -35.63 -6.87
CA LEU A 571 14.59 -35.80 -7.61
C LEU A 571 15.85 -35.34 -6.86
N ALA A 572 15.72 -34.71 -5.68
CA ALA A 572 16.85 -34.21 -4.90
C ALA A 572 16.81 -34.72 -3.45
N SER A 573 16.85 -36.05 -3.29
CA SER A 573 17.22 -36.63 -1.99
C SER A 573 18.72 -36.44 -1.79
N ILE A 574 19.14 -35.80 -0.67
CA ILE A 574 20.33 -36.11 0.16
C ILE A 574 20.75 -34.98 1.15
N PHE A 575 20.18 -33.77 1.18
CA PHE A 575 20.63 -32.76 2.17
C PHE A 575 19.55 -32.17 3.11
N SER A 576 19.71 -32.47 4.40
CA SER A 576 19.32 -31.72 5.62
C SER A 576 17.83 -31.59 6.02
N PRO A 577 17.46 -31.98 7.28
CA PRO A 577 16.15 -31.74 7.86
C PRO A 577 16.15 -30.41 8.65
N LEU A 578 16.00 -29.26 7.99
CA LEU A 578 15.80 -27.98 8.70
C LEU A 578 15.17 -26.91 7.78
N LEU A 579 14.01 -27.21 7.18
CA LEU A 579 13.12 -26.16 6.64
C LEU A 579 12.47 -25.43 7.83
N LYS A 580 12.97 -24.22 8.15
CA LYS A 580 12.31 -23.29 9.08
C LYS A 580 11.67 -22.15 8.28
N PHE A 581 10.36 -22.25 8.09
CA PHE A 581 9.51 -21.11 7.73
C PHE A 581 9.09 -20.45 9.04
N GLU A 582 9.63 -19.27 9.35
CA GLU A 582 9.31 -18.53 10.57
C GLU A 582 8.25 -17.46 10.25
N MET A 583 7.14 -17.51 10.97
CA MET A 583 5.96 -16.66 10.75
C MET A 583 5.82 -15.73 11.96
N CYS A 584 5.90 -14.42 11.73
CA CYS A 584 5.62 -13.41 12.76
C CYS A 584 4.17 -12.94 12.60
N ILE A 585 3.35 -13.15 13.64
CA ILE A 585 1.92 -12.82 13.64
C ILE A 585 1.73 -11.54 14.47
N GLY A 586 1.18 -10.50 13.82
CA GLY A 586 0.59 -9.33 14.49
C GLY A 586 -0.90 -9.57 14.75
N ALA A 587 -1.48 -8.84 15.70
CA ALA A 587 -2.86 -9.03 16.14
C ALA A 587 -3.92 -8.41 15.19
N PHE A 588 -5.09 -9.06 15.10
CA PHE A 588 -6.38 -8.64 14.45
C PHE A 588 -6.39 -8.63 12.91
N SER A 589 -7.50 -8.71 12.15
CA SER A 589 -8.97 -8.66 12.33
C SER A 589 -9.64 -9.51 11.21
N VAL A 590 -10.91 -9.90 11.32
CA VAL A 590 -11.58 -10.88 10.43
C VAL A 590 -13.01 -10.42 10.07
N HIS A 591 -13.41 -10.53 8.80
CA HIS A 591 -14.69 -10.02 8.28
C HIS A 591 -15.83 -11.07 8.25
N ILE A 592 -17.07 -10.65 8.56
CA ILE A 592 -18.30 -11.47 8.64
C ILE A 592 -19.54 -10.65 8.24
N PHE A 593 -20.59 -11.30 7.71
CA PHE A 593 -21.85 -10.65 7.28
C PHE A 593 -23.07 -11.05 8.15
N VAL A 594 -23.86 -10.06 8.59
CA VAL A 594 -25.05 -10.23 9.44
C VAL A 594 -26.24 -9.45 8.87
N ILE A 595 -27.45 -10.03 8.85
CA ILE A 595 -28.70 -9.33 8.48
C ILE A 595 -29.61 -9.12 9.67
N LEU A 596 -30.15 -7.90 9.78
CA LEU A 596 -31.21 -7.54 10.71
C LEU A 596 -32.49 -7.17 9.94
N PHE A 597 -33.54 -7.98 10.04
CA PHE A 597 -34.85 -7.65 9.47
C PHE A 597 -35.67 -6.84 10.47
N VAL A 598 -36.18 -5.68 10.04
CA VAL A 598 -37.28 -5.00 10.75
C VAL A 598 -38.56 -5.33 10.01
N ARG A 599 -39.43 -6.10 10.64
CA ARG A 599 -40.64 -6.62 10.02
C ARG A 599 -41.72 -5.53 9.98
N GLU A 600 -41.88 -4.88 8.82
CA GLU A 600 -43.10 -4.13 8.53
C GLU A 600 -44.20 -5.14 8.16
N SER A 601 -45.36 -4.99 8.78
CA SER A 601 -46.56 -5.77 8.45
C SER A 601 -47.12 -5.27 7.11
N ALA A 602 -46.51 -5.66 5.99
CA ALA A 602 -47.00 -5.31 4.67
C ALA A 602 -47.10 -6.56 3.76
N SER A 603 -48.35 -6.83 3.40
CA SER A 603 -48.90 -7.83 2.52
C SER A 603 -48.12 -8.04 1.21
N TYR A 604 -47.97 -9.32 0.84
CA TYR A 604 -47.77 -9.88 -0.50
C TYR A 604 -47.65 -8.89 -1.68
N LEU A 605 -46.48 -8.88 -2.34
CA LEU A 605 -46.36 -8.49 -3.74
C LEU A 605 -46.16 -9.74 -4.60
N SER A 606 -47.13 -9.89 -5.50
CA SER A 606 -47.37 -11.00 -6.40
C SER A 606 -46.24 -11.24 -7.39
N THR A 607 -46.04 -12.52 -7.67
CA THR A 607 -45.54 -13.07 -8.93
C THR A 607 -45.91 -12.22 -10.16
N GLY A 608 -44.91 -11.85 -10.94
CA GLY A 608 -45.07 -11.36 -12.31
C GLY A 608 -43.94 -11.90 -13.16
N CYS A 609 -44.14 -13.09 -13.73
CA CYS A 609 -43.42 -13.50 -14.93
C CYS A 609 -43.76 -12.52 -16.05
N THR A 610 -42.74 -11.94 -16.68
CA THR A 610 -42.54 -11.86 -18.15
C THR A 610 -41.11 -11.47 -18.40
#